data_AF-A0A418R4N6-F1
#
_entry.id   AF-A0A418R4N6-F1
#
_cell.length_a   1.000
_cell.length_b   1.000
_cell.length_c   1.000
_cell.angle_alpha   90.00
_cell.angle_beta   90.00
_cell.angle_gamma   90.00
#
_symmetry.space_group_name_H-M   'P 1'
#
loop_
_entity.id
_entity.type
_entity.pdbx_description
1 polymer ?
#
loop_
_entity_poly.entity_id
_entity_poly.type
_entity_poly.pdbx_seq_one_letter_code
_entity_poly.pdbx_strand_id
1 'polypeptide(L)'
;MALTRIISTGSGYSPKAFILLPCAKEQQLTPHTAGRVTNSDASGISLQVKCRSCGAESVYQTAQLPEGYRMYEVRVTGEDGPHLPASLRPLPYLEESFSVVATSPQHAHEQAEFGHSLPLAGHLAKYYIDGALHLNERF
;
A
#
# COMPACT_ATOMS: atom_id res chain seq x y z
N MET A 1 -13.40 4.33 31.30
CA MET A 1 -12.28 4.99 30.58
C MET A 1 -12.73 5.21 29.14
N ALA A 2 -12.99 6.46 28.76
CA ALA A 2 -13.41 6.81 27.41
C ALA A 2 -12.20 6.76 26.47
N LEU A 3 -12.25 5.91 25.44
CA LEU A 3 -11.28 5.91 24.36
C LEU A 3 -11.49 7.19 23.54
N THR A 4 -10.62 8.16 23.70
CA THR A 4 -10.56 9.34 22.83
C THR A 4 -10.18 8.86 21.43
N ARG A 5 -11.17 8.62 20.58
CA ARG A 5 -10.94 8.41 19.15
C ARG A 5 -10.45 9.73 18.58
N ILE A 6 -9.15 9.82 18.30
CA ILE A 6 -8.61 10.88 17.46
C ILE A 6 -9.25 10.69 16.09
N ILE A 7 -10.27 11.50 15.80
CA ILE A 7 -10.80 11.62 14.44
C ILE A 7 -9.79 12.50 13.71
N SER A 8 -8.88 11.88 12.97
CA SER A 8 -8.07 12.59 12.00
C SER A 8 -9.02 13.15 10.94
N THR A 9 -9.25 14.46 10.97
CA THR A 9 -10.06 15.21 9.99
C THR A 9 -9.27 15.57 8.74
N GLY A 10 -8.08 15.00 8.54
CA GLY A 10 -7.46 15.02 7.23
C GLY A 10 -8.32 14.18 6.28
N SER A 11 -8.44 14.59 5.01
CA SER A 11 -8.88 13.73 3.90
C SER A 11 -7.91 12.56 3.64
N GLY A 12 -7.14 12.17 4.66
CA GLY A 12 -6.19 11.07 4.65
C GLY A 12 -6.92 9.81 4.25
N TYR A 13 -6.39 9.19 3.20
CA TYR A 13 -6.85 7.92 2.69
C TYR A 13 -7.14 6.95 3.84
N SER A 14 -8.40 6.50 3.94
CA SER A 14 -8.74 5.36 4.78
C SER A 14 -8.72 4.12 3.89
N PRO A 15 -7.73 3.23 4.02
CA PRO A 15 -7.65 2.06 3.17
C PRO A 15 -8.94 1.25 3.21
N LYS A 16 -9.43 0.88 2.03
CA LYS A 16 -10.69 0.17 1.85
C LYS A 16 -10.61 -1.19 2.54
N ALA A 17 -11.73 -1.64 3.08
CA ALA A 17 -11.82 -2.99 3.61
C ALA A 17 -11.61 -3.98 2.47
N PHE A 18 -10.64 -4.87 2.64
CA PHE A 18 -10.33 -5.95 1.71
C PHE A 18 -11.11 -7.21 2.08
N ILE A 19 -11.04 -7.63 3.34
CA ILE A 19 -11.67 -8.86 3.84
C ILE A 19 -12.05 -8.73 5.31
N LEU A 20 -13.00 -9.56 5.77
CA LEU A 20 -13.31 -9.73 7.19
C LEU A 20 -12.56 -10.95 7.73
N LEU A 21 -11.71 -10.74 8.74
CA LEU A 21 -11.01 -11.82 9.44
C LEU A 21 -11.20 -11.68 10.96
N PRO A 22 -11.12 -12.77 11.73
CA PRO A 22 -11.15 -12.71 13.18
C PRO A 22 -9.99 -11.87 13.73
N CYS A 23 -10.31 -10.83 14.51
CA CYS A 23 -9.30 -10.07 15.23
C CYS A 23 -8.87 -10.84 16.49
N ALA A 24 -7.57 -11.12 16.63
CA ALA A 24 -7.05 -11.82 17.82
C ALA A 24 -7.33 -11.07 19.13
N LYS A 25 -7.44 -9.73 19.09
CA LYS A 25 -7.67 -8.89 20.27
C LYS A 25 -9.15 -8.73 20.63
N GLU A 26 -10.00 -8.52 19.63
CA GLU A 26 -11.44 -8.30 19.85
C GLU A 26 -12.28 -9.58 19.78
N GLN A 27 -11.70 -10.68 19.29
CA GLN A 27 -12.36 -11.98 19.12
C GLN A 27 -13.64 -11.93 18.28
N GLN A 28 -13.73 -10.95 17.37
CA GLN A 28 -14.82 -10.77 16.42
C GLN A 28 -14.29 -10.57 15.00
N LEU A 29 -15.17 -10.74 14.01
CA LEU A 29 -14.84 -10.45 12.61
C LEU A 29 -14.64 -8.94 12.44
N THR A 30 -13.47 -8.56 11.94
CA THR A 30 -13.12 -7.15 11.72
C THR A 30 -12.60 -6.92 10.30
N PRO A 31 -12.86 -5.74 9.72
CA PRO A 31 -12.27 -5.36 8.44
C PRO A 31 -10.74 -5.34 8.50
N HIS A 32 -10.12 -5.98 7.53
CA HIS A 32 -8.69 -5.93 7.26
C HIS A 32 -8.44 -5.21 5.94
N THR A 33 -7.33 -4.47 5.85
CA THR A 33 -6.88 -3.81 4.63
C THR A 33 -5.83 -4.66 3.95
N ALA A 34 -5.87 -4.74 2.62
CA ALA A 34 -4.80 -5.37 1.84
C ALA A 34 -3.53 -4.53 1.91
N GLY A 35 -2.39 -5.20 1.86
CA GLY A 35 -1.06 -4.61 1.70
C GLY A 35 -0.30 -5.27 0.56
N ARG A 36 1.02 -5.37 0.71
CA ARG A 36 1.90 -5.99 -0.29
C ARG A 36 1.58 -7.47 -0.48
N VAL A 37 1.64 -7.93 -1.73
CA VAL A 37 1.72 -9.36 -2.06
C VAL A 37 3.14 -9.82 -1.71
N THR A 38 3.25 -10.84 -0.86
CA THR A 38 4.54 -11.42 -0.45
C THR A 38 4.91 -12.65 -1.26
N ASN A 39 3.92 -13.36 -1.81
CA ASN A 39 4.14 -14.49 -2.71
C ASN A 39 2.96 -14.64 -3.67
N SER A 40 3.24 -15.04 -4.90
CA SER A 40 2.23 -15.45 -5.88
C SER A 40 2.80 -16.59 -6.73
N ASP A 41 2.31 -17.80 -6.51
CA ASP A 41 2.76 -19.00 -7.22
C ASP A 41 1.57 -19.92 -7.52
N ALA A 42 1.85 -21.14 -7.98
CA ALA A 42 0.82 -22.13 -8.29
C ALA A 42 0.00 -22.59 -7.06
N SER A 43 0.50 -22.37 -5.84
CA SER A 43 -0.20 -22.68 -4.58
C SER A 43 -1.15 -21.58 -4.13
N GLY A 44 -1.01 -20.37 -4.70
CA GLY A 44 -1.91 -19.25 -4.48
C GLY A 44 -1.19 -17.92 -4.26
N ILE A 45 -1.90 -16.99 -3.65
CA ILE A 45 -1.47 -15.62 -3.38
C ILE A 45 -1.39 -15.43 -1.87
N SER A 46 -0.22 -15.01 -1.41
CA SER A 46 -0.01 -14.56 -0.03
C SER A 46 0.15 -13.04 -0.03
N LEU A 47 -0.64 -12.35 0.79
CA LEU A 47 -0.51 -10.92 0.97
C LEU A 47 -0.55 -10.51 2.44
N GLN A 48 0.13 -9.43 2.76
CA GLN A 48 0.02 -8.78 4.06
C GLN A 48 -1.37 -8.18 4.19
N VAL A 49 -1.99 -8.37 5.34
CA VAL A 49 -3.24 -7.72 5.71
C VAL A 49 -3.11 -7.08 7.08
N LYS A 50 -3.78 -5.95 7.27
CA LYS A 50 -3.74 -5.20 8.53
C LYS A 50 -5.14 -5.05 9.11
N CYS A 51 -5.31 -5.46 10.37
CA CYS A 51 -6.58 -5.30 11.07
C CYS A 51 -6.88 -3.81 11.30
N ARG A 52 -8.05 -3.34 10.86
CA ARG A 52 -8.46 -1.94 11.06
C ARG A 52 -8.85 -1.61 12.50
N SER A 53 -9.07 -2.62 13.33
CA SER A 53 -9.42 -2.43 14.75
C SER A 53 -8.15 -2.32 15.61
N CYS A 54 -7.30 -3.35 15.60
CA CYS A 54 -6.16 -3.44 16.51
C CYS A 54 -4.82 -3.07 15.87
N GLY A 55 -4.78 -2.89 14.55
CA GLY A 55 -3.57 -2.56 13.80
C GLY A 55 -2.60 -3.73 13.60
N ALA A 56 -2.93 -4.93 14.08
CA ALA A 56 -2.08 -6.11 13.90
C ALA A 56 -1.97 -6.49 12.41
N GLU A 57 -0.77 -6.90 12.02
CA GLU A 57 -0.45 -7.35 10.67
C GLU A 57 -0.38 -8.87 10.66
N SER A 58 -0.92 -9.48 9.61
CA SER A 58 -0.91 -10.92 9.40
C SER A 58 -0.78 -11.23 7.90
N VAL A 59 -0.48 -12.49 7.58
CA VAL A 59 -0.44 -12.96 6.20
C VAL A 59 -1.76 -13.66 5.90
N TYR A 60 -2.44 -13.21 4.84
CA TYR A 60 -3.61 -13.86 4.29
C TYR A 60 -3.20 -14.64 3.04
N GLN A 61 -3.50 -15.94 3.03
CA GLN A 61 -3.25 -16.83 1.90
C GLN A 61 -4.57 -17.21 1.25
N THR A 62 -4.64 -17.09 -0.08
CA THR A 62 -5.82 -17.46 -0.85
C THR A 62 -5.45 -17.98 -2.22
N ALA A 63 -6.20 -18.96 -2.74
CA ALA A 63 -6.07 -19.41 -4.12
C ALA A 63 -6.68 -18.40 -5.11
N GLN A 64 -7.69 -17.65 -4.68
CA GLN A 64 -8.42 -16.69 -5.53
C GLN A 64 -8.66 -15.38 -4.77
N LEU A 65 -8.47 -14.25 -5.45
CA LEU A 65 -8.79 -12.93 -4.90
C LEU A 65 -10.31 -12.74 -4.78
N PRO A 66 -10.79 -11.96 -3.79
CA PRO A 66 -12.19 -11.57 -3.73
C PRO A 66 -12.66 -10.89 -5.02
N GLU A 67 -13.96 -10.96 -5.29
CA GLU A 67 -14.55 -10.36 -6.49
C GLU A 67 -14.20 -8.86 -6.62
N GLY A 68 -13.89 -8.44 -7.84
CA GLY A 68 -13.50 -7.07 -8.16
C GLY A 68 -12.06 -6.70 -7.78
N TYR A 69 -11.34 -7.56 -7.06
CA TYR A 69 -9.92 -7.39 -6.80
C TYR A 69 -9.05 -8.09 -7.83
N ARG A 70 -7.97 -7.43 -8.22
CA ARG A 70 -6.90 -8.02 -9.01
C ARG A 70 -5.54 -7.60 -8.45
N MET A 71 -4.51 -8.31 -8.90
CA MET A 71 -3.13 -7.93 -8.63
C MET A 71 -2.72 -6.83 -9.61
N TYR A 72 -2.01 -5.83 -9.10
CA TYR A 72 -1.37 -4.78 -9.89
C TYR A 72 0.12 -4.83 -9.63
N GLU A 73 0.91 -4.74 -10.70
CA GLU A 73 2.35 -4.54 -10.59
C GLU A 73 2.61 -3.06 -10.35
N VAL A 74 3.32 -2.75 -9.27
CA VAL A 74 3.67 -1.39 -8.90
C VAL A 74 5.17 -1.26 -9.03
N ARG A 75 5.62 -0.23 -9.75
CA ARG A 75 7.01 0.24 -9.70
C ARG A 75 7.02 1.67 -9.22
N VAL A 76 7.73 1.93 -8.13
CA VAL A 76 7.94 3.28 -7.59
C VAL A 76 9.37 3.68 -7.87
N THR A 77 9.56 4.88 -8.41
CA THR A 77 10.88 5.46 -8.67
C THR A 77 11.02 6.79 -7.96
N GLY A 78 12.22 7.09 -7.46
CA GLY A 78 12.60 8.38 -6.94
C GLY A 78 13.81 8.89 -7.70
N GLU A 79 13.64 9.96 -8.47
CA GLU A 79 14.74 10.62 -9.18
C GLU A 79 15.21 11.84 -8.38
N ASP A 80 16.53 12.07 -8.31
CA ASP A 80 17.08 13.28 -7.69
C ASP A 80 16.57 14.53 -8.43
N GLY A 81 15.99 15.46 -7.66
CA GLY A 81 15.58 16.76 -8.17
C GLY A 81 16.79 17.71 -8.24
N PRO A 82 16.89 18.60 -9.25
CA PRO A 82 18.06 19.48 -9.43
C PRO A 82 18.22 20.55 -8.32
N HIS A 83 17.44 20.49 -7.25
CA HIS A 83 17.23 21.54 -6.26
C HIS A 83 18.17 21.45 -5.04
N LEU A 84 18.90 20.33 -4.87
CA LEU A 84 19.81 20.16 -3.73
C LEU A 84 21.29 20.35 -4.11
N PRO A 85 22.10 21.01 -3.23
CA PRO A 85 23.55 21.06 -3.37
C PRO A 85 24.16 19.66 -3.37
N ALA A 86 25.25 19.43 -4.14
CA ALA A 86 25.83 18.10 -4.33
C ALA A 86 26.18 17.33 -3.05
N SER A 87 26.53 18.04 -1.97
CA SER A 87 26.83 17.45 -0.65
C SER A 87 25.60 16.99 0.14
N LEU A 88 24.40 17.38 -0.29
CA LEU A 88 23.11 17.06 0.33
C LEU A 88 22.17 16.31 -0.63
N ARG A 89 22.66 15.97 -1.83
CA ARG A 89 21.86 15.20 -2.79
C ARG A 89 21.66 13.79 -2.26
N PRO A 90 20.41 13.30 -2.23
CA PRO A 90 20.17 11.90 -1.96
C PRO A 90 20.73 11.02 -3.09
N LEU A 91 20.54 9.71 -2.99
CA LEU A 91 20.91 8.79 -4.07
C LEU A 91 20.27 9.27 -5.39
N PRO A 92 21.00 9.25 -6.52
CA PRO A 92 20.52 9.85 -7.76
C PRO A 92 19.26 9.18 -8.31
N TYR A 93 19.06 7.91 -7.94
CA TYR A 93 17.94 7.10 -8.37
C TYR A 93 17.61 6.04 -7.32
N LEU A 94 16.33 5.94 -6.99
CA LEU A 94 15.74 4.91 -6.14
C LEU A 94 14.66 4.18 -6.95
N GLU A 95 14.57 2.87 -6.81
CA GLU A 95 13.52 2.07 -7.44
C GLU A 95 13.12 0.90 -6.54
N GLU A 96 11.82 0.63 -6.52
CA GLU A 96 11.24 -0.55 -5.88
C GLU A 96 10.06 -1.05 -6.71
N SER A 97 10.03 -2.35 -6.97
CA SER A 97 8.92 -3.01 -7.64
C SER A 97 8.30 -4.06 -6.73
N PHE A 98 6.97 -4.05 -6.64
CA PHE A 98 6.19 -4.95 -5.80
C PHE A 98 4.77 -5.07 -6.34
N SER A 99 4.03 -6.06 -5.85
CA SER A 99 2.64 -6.25 -6.23
C SER A 99 1.70 -5.88 -5.10
N VAL A 100 0.54 -5.32 -5.45
CA VAL A 100 -0.56 -5.01 -4.52
C VAL A 100 -1.86 -5.58 -5.03
N VAL A 101 -2.82 -5.77 -4.13
CA VAL A 101 -4.18 -6.17 -4.47
C VAL A 101 -5.10 -4.96 -4.37
N ALA A 102 -5.76 -4.62 -5.47
CA ALA A 102 -6.63 -3.45 -5.55
C ALA A 102 -7.80 -3.68 -6.52
N THR A 103 -8.74 -2.73 -6.54
CA THR A 103 -9.95 -2.77 -7.38
C THR A 103 -9.88 -1.83 -8.58
N SER A 104 -8.87 -0.97 -8.64
CA SER A 104 -8.63 0.00 -9.72
C SER A 104 -7.16 0.47 -9.68
N PRO A 105 -6.64 1.05 -10.77
CA PRO A 105 -5.29 1.64 -10.78
C PRO A 105 -5.11 2.72 -9.71
N GLN A 106 -6.11 3.59 -9.51
CA GLN A 106 -6.08 4.60 -8.45
C GLN A 106 -6.02 3.96 -7.05
N HIS A 107 -6.75 2.88 -6.81
CA HIS A 107 -6.64 2.15 -5.54
C HIS A 107 -5.25 1.51 -5.39
N ALA A 108 -4.66 0.97 -6.46
CA ALA A 108 -3.30 0.43 -6.43
C ALA A 108 -2.26 1.52 -6.12
N HIS A 109 -2.41 2.72 -6.69
CA HIS A 109 -1.60 3.90 -6.37
C HIS A 109 -1.69 4.25 -4.88
N GLU A 110 -2.90 4.34 -4.33
CA GLU A 110 -3.10 4.64 -2.91
C GLU A 110 -2.46 3.58 -2.01
N GLN A 111 -2.53 2.30 -2.38
CA GLN A 111 -1.83 1.23 -1.65
C GLN A 111 -0.30 1.36 -1.79
N ALA A 112 0.20 1.78 -2.94
CA ALA A 112 1.62 1.97 -3.18
C ALA A 112 2.24 3.09 -2.32
N GLU A 113 1.52 4.20 -2.11
CA GLU A 113 1.98 5.34 -1.29
C GLU A 113 2.32 4.93 0.15
N PHE A 114 1.57 3.98 0.73
CA PHE A 114 1.87 3.44 2.06
C PHE A 114 2.68 2.15 2.01
N GLY A 115 2.70 1.52 0.84
CA GLY A 115 3.30 0.23 0.61
C GLY A 115 4.81 0.32 0.49
N HIS A 116 5.36 1.29 -0.24
CA HIS A 116 6.79 1.34 -0.58
C HIS A 116 7.72 1.54 0.64
N SER A 117 8.97 1.11 0.51
CA SER A 117 10.01 1.20 1.56
C SER A 117 11.08 2.26 1.23
N LEU A 118 11.00 2.87 0.05
CA LEU A 118 11.95 3.86 -0.44
C LEU A 118 11.95 5.15 0.41
N PRO A 119 13.13 5.68 0.79
CA PRO A 119 13.26 6.98 1.43
C PRO A 119 13.17 8.11 0.39
N LEU A 120 11.95 8.39 -0.11
CA LEU A 120 11.71 9.33 -1.22
C LEU A 120 11.87 10.83 -0.87
N ALA A 121 12.26 11.17 0.36
CA ALA A 121 12.44 12.58 0.75
C ALA A 121 13.47 13.27 -0.17
N GLY A 122 13.07 14.39 -0.78
CA GLY A 122 13.91 15.13 -1.73
C GLY A 122 13.95 14.58 -3.16
N HIS A 123 13.24 13.48 -3.44
CA HIS A 123 13.15 12.91 -4.78
C HIS A 123 11.84 13.29 -5.47
N LEU A 124 11.88 13.38 -6.80
CA LEU A 124 10.68 13.35 -7.62
C LEU A 124 10.19 11.90 -7.70
N ALA A 125 9.16 11.59 -6.91
CA ALA A 125 8.54 10.28 -6.90
C ALA A 125 7.62 10.08 -8.11
N LYS A 126 7.76 8.96 -8.82
CA LYS A 126 6.83 8.52 -9.88
C LYS A 126 6.33 7.12 -9.56
N TYR A 127 5.04 6.91 -9.79
CA TYR A 127 4.36 5.64 -9.56
C TYR A 127 3.92 5.06 -10.90
N TYR A 128 4.34 3.83 -11.17
CA TYR A 128 3.94 3.09 -12.36
C TYR A 128 3.04 1.94 -11.92
N ILE A 129 1.86 1.85 -12.52
CA ILE A 129 0.87 0.80 -12.26
C ILE A 129 0.69 0.00 -13.56
N ASP A 130 0.99 -1.30 -13.52
CA ASP A 130 1.04 -2.19 -14.69
C ASP A 130 1.90 -1.60 -15.83
N GLY A 131 3.01 -0.94 -15.46
CA GLY A 131 3.96 -0.30 -16.39
C GLY A 131 3.56 1.10 -16.89
N ALA A 132 2.33 1.56 -16.66
CA ALA A 132 1.89 2.90 -17.03
C ALA A 132 2.17 3.90 -15.91
N LEU A 133 2.72 5.08 -16.23
CA LEU A 133 2.85 6.16 -15.27
C LEU A 133 1.46 6.58 -14.81
N HIS A 134 1.20 6.43 -13.51
CA HIS A 134 -0.07 6.78 -12.90
C HIS A 134 0.10 8.07 -12.10
N LEU A 135 -0.76 9.04 -12.36
CA LEU A 135 -0.85 10.28 -11.57
C LEU A 135 -1.93 10.09 -10.52
N ASN A 136 -1.67 10.59 -9.31
CA ASN A 136 -2.68 10.56 -8.27
C ASN A 136 -3.83 11.49 -8.67
N GLU A 137 -5.01 10.94 -8.95
CA GLU A 137 -6.20 11.69 -9.42
C GLU A 137 -6.73 12.72 -8.41
N ARG A 138 -6.17 12.77 -7.19
CA ARG A 138 -6.48 13.81 -6.18
C ARG A 138 -5.89 15.19 -6.50
N PHE A 139 -4.96 15.27 -7.44
CA PHE A 139 -4.25 16.48 -7.84
C PHE A 139 -4.26 16.65 -9.37
#